data_AF-A0A7W0TMD7-F1
#
_entry.id   AF-A0A7W0TMD7-F1
#
_cell.length_a   1.000
_cell.length_b   1.000
_cell.length_c   1.000
_cell.angle_alpha   90.00
_cell.angle_beta   90.00
_cell.angle_gamma   90.00
#
_symmetry.space_group_name_H-M   'P 1'
#
loop_
_entity.id
_entity.type
_entity.pdbx_description
1 polymer ?
#
loop_
_entity_poly.entity_id
_entity_poly.type
_entity_poly.pdbx_seq_one_letter_code
_entity_poly.pdbx_strand_id
1 'polypeptide(L)'
;MADISGRHSVSTGRVLDAALLAMIAGTLSIVAIQVAGDDWFPPEVSISQYGVGEYGWMLTTTLLLLAVTSALLLWGAHRLAVARSWPVILPWTVWIIALIVMAFVPTNEWPEPLTLTGQVHQAAAVCGLFAAPIGAVLMVGLGTRSAPDTVGKRART
;
A
#
# COMPACT_ATOMS: atom_id res chain seq x y z
N MET A 1 -25.38 23.06 20.65
CA MET A 1 -24.56 21.85 20.41
C MET A 1 -23.99 21.95 19.01
N ALA A 2 -22.71 22.32 18.90
CA ALA A 2 -22.05 22.55 17.62
C ALA A 2 -21.82 21.24 16.87
N ASP A 3 -21.85 21.31 15.54
CA ASP A 3 -21.59 20.21 14.61
C ASP A 3 -20.16 19.65 14.79
N ILE A 4 -20.03 18.61 15.61
CA ILE A 4 -18.79 17.84 15.81
C ILE A 4 -18.62 16.83 14.67
N SER A 5 -19.72 16.38 14.06
CA SER A 5 -19.77 15.39 12.97
C SER A 5 -19.04 15.89 11.72
N GLY A 6 -19.30 17.12 11.29
CA GLY A 6 -18.68 17.71 10.09
C GLY A 6 -17.16 17.86 10.20
N ARG A 7 -16.63 18.15 11.40
CA ARG A 7 -15.17 18.28 11.61
C ARG A 7 -14.42 16.96 11.48
N HIS A 8 -14.99 15.85 11.96
CA HIS A 8 -14.38 14.52 11.84
C HIS A 8 -14.35 14.02 10.39
N SER A 9 -15.37 14.35 9.60
CA SER A 9 -15.42 14.04 8.16
C SER A 9 -14.31 14.76 7.39
N VAL A 10 -14.17 16.09 7.60
CA VAL A 10 -13.16 16.91 6.91
C VAL A 10 -11.73 16.50 7.29
N SER A 11 -11.46 16.19 8.57
CA SER A 11 -10.13 15.74 8.99
C SER A 11 -9.77 14.39 8.38
N THR A 12 -10.74 13.48 8.24
CA THR A 12 -10.51 12.16 7.64
C THR A 12 -10.22 12.29 6.15
N GLY A 13 -10.94 13.15 5.42
CA GLY A 13 -10.68 13.42 4.01
C GLY A 13 -9.26 13.93 3.74
N ARG A 14 -8.79 14.91 4.53
CA ARG A 14 -7.42 15.45 4.38
C ARG A 14 -6.33 14.42 4.67
N VAL A 15 -6.56 13.51 5.60
CA VAL A 15 -5.61 12.41 5.90
C VAL A 15 -5.55 11.42 4.72
N LEU A 16 -6.67 11.12 4.09
CA LEU A 16 -6.73 10.25 2.92
C LEU A 16 -6.04 10.88 1.71
N ASP A 17 -6.26 12.18 1.45
CA ASP A 17 -5.60 12.91 0.38
C ASP A 17 -4.07 12.92 0.58
N ALA A 18 -3.62 13.20 1.80
CA ALA A 18 -2.20 13.16 2.14
C ALA A 18 -1.61 11.75 1.99
N ALA A 19 -2.35 10.71 2.38
CA ALA A 19 -1.92 9.33 2.21
C ALA A 19 -1.81 8.94 0.73
N LEU A 20 -2.74 9.38 -0.12
CA LEU A 20 -2.69 9.16 -1.56
C LEU A 20 -1.52 9.90 -2.22
N LEU A 21 -1.27 11.15 -1.83
CA LEU A 21 -0.11 11.91 -2.33
C LEU A 21 1.21 11.25 -1.93
N ALA A 22 1.33 10.81 -0.68
CA ALA A 22 2.53 10.12 -0.20
C ALA A 22 2.72 8.75 -0.88
N MET A 23 1.64 8.03 -1.17
CA MET A 23 1.64 6.80 -1.98
C MET A 23 2.17 7.05 -3.39
N ILE A 24 1.67 8.10 -4.07
CA ILE A 24 2.14 8.51 -5.40
C ILE A 24 3.62 8.89 -5.33
N ALA A 25 4.02 9.70 -4.36
CA ALA A 25 5.40 10.11 -4.17
C ALA A 25 6.34 8.91 -3.96
N GLY A 26 5.93 7.93 -3.16
CA GLY A 26 6.68 6.68 -2.95
C GLY A 26 6.74 5.79 -4.21
N THR A 27 5.72 5.84 -5.08
CA THR A 27 5.80 5.13 -6.37
C THR A 27 6.78 5.83 -7.31
N LEU A 28 6.76 7.16 -7.34
CA LEU A 28 7.67 7.96 -8.16
C LEU A 28 9.12 7.87 -7.68
N SER A 29 9.37 7.64 -6.39
CA SER A 29 10.74 7.43 -5.89
C SER A 29 11.37 6.16 -6.44
N ILE A 30 10.60 5.10 -6.72
CA ILE A 30 11.11 3.89 -7.39
C ILE A 30 11.66 4.24 -8.77
N VAL A 31 10.92 5.07 -9.53
CA VAL A 31 11.38 5.55 -10.85
C VAL A 31 12.62 6.41 -10.71
N ALA A 32 12.68 7.28 -9.69
CA ALA A 32 13.84 8.12 -9.42
C ALA A 32 15.10 7.30 -9.10
N ILE A 33 14.95 6.20 -8.35
CA ILE A 33 16.03 5.27 -8.04
C ILE A 33 16.55 4.60 -9.32
N GLN A 34 15.66 4.17 -10.22
CA GLN A 34 16.04 3.58 -11.51
C GLN A 34 16.81 4.57 -12.40
N VAL A 35 16.36 5.83 -12.46
CA VAL A 35 17.08 6.90 -13.17
C VAL A 35 18.45 7.14 -12.57
N ALA A 36 18.56 7.18 -11.23
CA ALA A 36 19.83 7.41 -10.55
C ALA A 36 20.81 6.23 -10.74
N GLY A 37 20.30 5.02 -10.91
CA GLY A 37 21.08 3.80 -11.17
C GLY A 37 21.38 3.52 -12.65
N ASP A 38 20.93 4.37 -13.58
CA ASP A 38 21.00 4.15 -15.04
C ASP A 38 20.43 2.78 -15.49
N ASP A 39 19.39 2.31 -14.79
CA ASP A 39 18.81 0.96 -14.97
C ASP A 39 17.34 1.09 -15.37
N TRP A 40 17.11 1.24 -16.69
CA TRP A 40 15.79 1.50 -17.26
C TRP A 40 15.00 0.21 -17.53
N PHE A 41 13.71 0.34 -17.84
CA PHE A 41 12.78 -0.79 -17.87
C PHE A 41 12.96 -1.74 -19.09
N PRO A 42 12.97 -3.08 -18.89
CA PRO A 42 12.99 -3.78 -17.60
C PRO A 42 14.39 -3.77 -16.98
N PRO A 43 14.50 -3.51 -15.66
CA PRO A 43 15.81 -3.46 -14.99
C PRO A 43 16.48 -4.83 -15.01
N GLU A 44 17.81 -4.85 -15.04
CA GLU A 44 18.59 -6.10 -15.02
C GLU A 44 18.44 -6.85 -13.69
N VAL A 45 18.08 -6.12 -12.63
CA VAL A 45 17.90 -6.62 -11.27
C VAL A 45 16.50 -6.35 -10.73
N SER A 46 16.08 -7.10 -9.70
CA SER A 46 14.79 -6.83 -9.04
C SER A 46 14.83 -5.48 -8.31
N ILE A 47 13.69 -4.78 -8.23
CA ILE A 47 13.58 -3.49 -7.51
C ILE A 47 14.09 -3.59 -6.06
N SER A 48 13.95 -4.75 -5.42
CA SER A 48 14.47 -4.98 -4.07
C SER A 48 15.99 -4.85 -3.97
N GLN A 49 16.74 -5.06 -5.06
CA GLN A 49 18.19 -4.91 -5.11
C GLN A 49 18.64 -3.45 -4.90
N TYR A 50 17.77 -2.47 -5.21
CA TYR A 50 18.05 -1.08 -4.85
C TYR A 50 18.00 -0.81 -3.34
N GLY A 51 17.65 -1.82 -2.52
CA GLY A 51 17.77 -1.77 -1.05
C GLY A 51 19.18 -2.05 -0.54
N VAL A 52 20.11 -2.38 -1.43
CA VAL A 52 21.50 -2.72 -1.13
C VAL A 52 22.40 -1.53 -1.48
N GLY A 53 23.51 -1.37 -0.75
CA GLY A 53 24.52 -0.34 -1.03
C GLY A 53 24.17 1.06 -0.51
N GLU A 54 24.89 2.07 -1.01
CA GLU A 54 24.87 3.46 -0.50
C GLU A 54 23.47 4.11 -0.54
N TYR A 55 22.66 3.75 -1.55
CA TYR A 55 21.31 4.30 -1.74
C TYR A 55 20.19 3.38 -1.22
N GLY A 56 20.54 2.28 -0.53
CA GLY A 56 19.58 1.30 0.01
C GLY A 56 18.49 1.92 0.89
N TRP A 57 18.84 2.99 1.62
CA TRP A 57 17.92 3.73 2.48
C TRP A 57 16.74 4.34 1.73
N MET A 58 16.87 4.64 0.42
CA MET A 58 15.79 5.19 -0.38
C MET A 58 14.67 4.17 -0.58
N LEU A 59 15.02 2.91 -0.86
CA LEU A 59 14.03 1.83 -0.93
C LEU A 59 13.40 1.58 0.44
N THR A 60 14.20 1.49 1.51
CA THR A 60 13.68 1.36 2.88
C THR A 60 12.67 2.47 3.21
N THR A 61 13.01 3.72 2.92
CA THR A 61 12.12 4.87 3.16
C THR A 61 10.84 4.76 2.34
N THR A 62 10.96 4.35 1.08
CA THR A 62 9.81 4.14 0.19
C THR A 62 8.87 3.06 0.73
N LEU A 63 9.40 1.91 1.15
CA LEU A 63 8.63 0.81 1.72
C LEU A 63 7.91 1.22 3.02
N LEU A 64 8.59 1.98 3.90
CA LEU A 64 8.01 2.47 5.14
C LEU A 64 6.92 3.51 4.90
N LEU A 65 7.15 4.47 3.99
CA LEU A 65 6.12 5.44 3.60
C LEU A 65 4.89 4.71 3.06
N LEU A 66 5.12 3.74 2.18
CA LEU A 66 4.07 2.91 1.58
C LEU A 66 3.28 2.12 2.64
N ALA A 67 3.96 1.58 3.66
CA ALA A 67 3.34 0.86 4.76
C ALA A 67 2.46 1.80 5.62
N VAL A 68 2.99 2.97 5.98
CA VAL A 68 2.28 3.98 6.77
C VAL A 68 1.05 4.50 6.01
N THR A 69 1.19 4.86 4.74
CA THR A 69 0.06 5.35 3.93
C THR A 69 -0.99 4.27 3.75
N SER A 70 -0.59 3.02 3.53
CA SER A 70 -1.52 1.89 3.42
C SER A 70 -2.28 1.66 4.74
N ALA A 71 -1.62 1.79 5.88
CA ALA A 71 -2.25 1.70 7.20
C ALA A 71 -3.26 2.84 7.44
N LEU A 72 -2.91 4.07 7.05
CA LEU A 72 -3.83 5.22 7.14
C LEU A 72 -5.04 5.07 6.23
N LEU A 73 -4.86 4.57 5.00
CA LEU A 73 -5.95 4.27 4.07
C LEU A 73 -6.88 3.20 4.62
N LEU A 74 -6.33 2.09 5.13
CA LEU A 74 -7.13 1.02 5.75
C LEU A 74 -7.90 1.54 6.98
N TRP A 75 -7.25 2.33 7.83
CA TRP A 75 -7.88 2.97 8.98
C TRP A 75 -9.03 3.89 8.57
N GLY A 76 -8.82 4.75 7.58
CA GLY A 76 -9.87 5.64 7.06
C GLY A 76 -11.03 4.86 6.44
N ALA A 77 -10.74 3.82 5.65
CA ALA A 77 -11.74 2.93 5.09
C ALA A 77 -12.56 2.21 6.17
N HIS A 78 -11.93 1.80 7.27
CA HIS A 78 -12.62 1.23 8.42
C HIS A 78 -13.51 2.26 9.14
N ARG A 79 -13.01 3.50 9.32
CA ARG A 79 -13.76 4.62 9.93
C ARG A 79 -14.99 5.00 9.12
N LEU A 80 -14.88 4.99 7.80
CA LEU A 80 -15.97 5.26 6.85
C LEU A 80 -16.89 4.05 6.61
N ALA A 81 -16.70 2.95 7.34
CA ALA A 81 -17.45 1.70 7.21
C ALA A 81 -17.37 1.03 5.82
N VAL A 82 -16.40 1.41 4.99
CA VAL A 82 -16.14 0.82 3.66
C VAL A 82 -15.40 -0.52 3.78
N ALA A 83 -14.51 -0.65 4.77
CA ALA A 83 -13.67 -1.84 4.97
C ALA A 83 -13.82 -2.41 6.40
N ARG A 84 -14.98 -3.01 6.69
CA ARG A 84 -15.24 -3.68 7.98
C ARG A 84 -15.14 -5.20 7.94
N SER A 85 -15.12 -5.79 6.76
CA SER A 85 -15.11 -7.24 6.62
C SER A 85 -13.67 -7.76 6.71
N TRP A 86 -13.48 -8.84 7.48
CA TRP A 86 -12.20 -9.53 7.60
C TRP A 86 -11.54 -9.87 6.26
N PRO A 87 -12.30 -10.30 5.22
CA PRO A 87 -11.73 -10.53 3.89
C PRO A 87 -11.04 -9.31 3.27
N VAL A 88 -11.42 -8.08 3.61
CA VAL A 88 -10.73 -6.86 3.15
C VAL A 88 -9.56 -6.51 4.06
N ILE A 89 -9.76 -6.59 5.38
CA ILE A 89 -8.76 -6.15 6.37
C ILE A 89 -7.51 -7.04 6.34
N LEU A 90 -7.70 -8.36 6.19
CA LEU A 90 -6.62 -9.33 6.23
C LEU A 90 -5.55 -9.10 5.13
N PRO A 91 -5.90 -9.05 3.82
CA PRO A 91 -4.90 -8.83 2.78
C PRO A 91 -4.19 -7.48 2.91
N TRP A 92 -4.90 -6.41 3.30
CA TRP A 92 -4.24 -5.12 3.55
C TRP A 92 -3.27 -5.17 4.73
N THR A 93 -3.60 -5.92 5.78
CA THR A 93 -2.69 -6.13 6.92
C THR A 93 -1.46 -6.93 6.49
N VAL A 94 -1.63 -7.99 5.70
CA VAL A 94 -0.52 -8.79 5.15
C VAL A 94 0.39 -7.93 4.28
N TRP A 95 -0.18 -7.07 3.42
CA TRP A 95 0.56 -6.11 2.62
C TRP A 95 1.41 -5.17 3.49
N ILE A 96 0.82 -4.55 4.50
CA ILE A 96 1.52 -3.63 5.41
C ILE A 96 2.67 -4.35 6.14
N ILE A 97 2.41 -5.56 6.65
CA ILE A 97 3.44 -6.35 7.34
C ILE A 97 4.57 -6.72 6.37
N ALA A 98 4.26 -7.15 5.15
CA ALA A 98 5.25 -7.49 4.13
C ALA A 98 6.18 -6.30 3.82
N LEU A 99 5.63 -5.10 3.68
CA LEU A 99 6.42 -3.88 3.45
C LEU A 99 7.37 -3.58 4.61
N ILE A 100 6.89 -3.71 5.85
CA ILE A 100 7.71 -3.51 7.05
C ILE A 100 8.82 -4.55 7.11
N VAL A 101 8.50 -5.82 6.85
CA VAL A 101 9.49 -6.90 6.81
C VAL A 101 10.55 -6.58 5.75
N MET A 102 10.18 -6.26 4.51
CA MET A 102 11.14 -5.92 3.46
C MET A 102 12.00 -4.69 3.78
N ALA A 103 11.47 -3.73 4.54
CA ALA A 103 12.20 -2.52 4.92
C ALA A 103 13.33 -2.79 5.93
N PHE A 104 13.16 -3.78 6.81
CA PHE A 104 14.11 -4.10 7.89
C PHE A 104 14.87 -5.40 7.70
N VAL A 105 14.38 -6.30 6.85
CA VAL A 105 15.02 -7.57 6.49
C VAL A 105 15.71 -7.34 5.14
N PRO A 106 17.05 -7.22 5.09
CA PRO A 106 17.75 -6.94 3.84
C PRO A 106 17.58 -8.07 2.82
N THR A 107 17.54 -7.70 1.54
CA THR A 107 17.66 -8.67 0.46
C THR A 107 19.13 -9.05 0.25
N ASN A 108 19.36 -10.10 -0.54
CA ASN A 108 20.72 -10.50 -0.93
C ASN A 108 21.24 -9.60 -2.05
N GLU A 109 22.52 -9.23 -2.01
CA GLU A 109 23.16 -8.58 -3.16
C GLU A 109 23.22 -9.56 -4.33
N TRP A 110 22.86 -9.13 -5.53
CA TRP A 110 23.06 -9.94 -6.73
C TRP A 110 24.55 -9.93 -7.14
N PRO A 111 25.17 -11.07 -7.55
CA PRO A 111 24.60 -12.40 -7.76
C PRO A 111 24.82 -13.39 -6.61
N GLU A 112 24.96 -12.92 -5.36
CA GLU A 112 25.31 -13.78 -4.24
C GLU A 112 24.26 -14.87 -3.95
N PRO A 113 24.68 -16.05 -3.45
CA PRO A 113 23.77 -17.12 -3.07
C PRO A 113 22.75 -16.68 -2.01
N LEU A 114 21.49 -17.08 -2.18
CA LEU A 114 20.38 -16.66 -1.33
C LEU A 114 20.58 -17.05 0.14
N THR A 115 20.64 -16.05 1.02
CA THR A 115 20.75 -16.24 2.48
C THR A 115 19.38 -16.47 3.11
N LEU A 116 19.33 -16.87 4.38
CA LEU A 116 18.05 -16.97 5.12
C LEU A 116 17.31 -15.62 5.14
N THR A 117 18.03 -14.52 5.33
CA THR A 117 17.46 -13.17 5.34
C THR A 117 16.87 -12.81 3.99
N GLY A 118 17.57 -13.13 2.89
CA GLY A 118 17.04 -12.98 1.53
C GLY A 118 15.81 -13.85 1.25
N GLN A 119 15.75 -15.07 1.77
CA GLN A 119 14.55 -15.92 1.67
C GLN A 119 13.35 -15.28 2.36
N VAL A 120 13.54 -14.73 3.58
CA VAL A 120 12.47 -14.03 4.30
C VAL A 120 12.04 -12.77 3.55
N HIS A 121 12.98 -11.99 3.01
CA HIS A 121 12.67 -10.82 2.19
C HIS A 121 11.86 -11.19 0.96
N GLN A 122 12.27 -12.22 0.20
CA GLN A 122 11.54 -12.67 -0.99
C GLN A 122 10.15 -13.21 -0.65
N ALA A 123 10.01 -13.98 0.43
CA ALA A 123 8.71 -14.46 0.89
C ALA A 123 7.79 -13.29 1.24
N ALA A 124 8.30 -12.28 1.95
CA ALA A 124 7.55 -11.06 2.25
C ALA A 124 7.15 -10.32 0.96
N ALA A 125 8.07 -10.16 0.01
CA ALA A 125 7.78 -9.53 -1.28
C ALA A 125 6.65 -10.22 -2.03
N VAL A 126 6.69 -11.55 -2.12
CA VAL A 126 5.64 -12.37 -2.75
C VAL A 126 4.31 -12.21 -2.03
N CYS A 127 4.30 -12.36 -0.70
CA CYS A 127 3.09 -12.18 0.10
C CYS A 127 2.48 -10.79 -0.09
N GLY A 128 3.30 -9.74 -0.07
CA GLY A 128 2.86 -8.37 -0.28
C GLY A 128 2.28 -8.16 -1.68
N LEU A 129 3.00 -8.61 -2.71
CA LEU A 129 2.62 -8.40 -4.11
C LEU A 129 1.27 -9.04 -4.45
N PHE A 130 0.92 -10.17 -3.84
CA PHE A 130 -0.40 -10.79 -4.00
C PHE A 130 -1.46 -10.20 -3.06
N ALA A 131 -1.10 -9.84 -1.83
CA ALA A 131 -2.06 -9.33 -0.86
C ALA A 131 -2.62 -7.96 -1.26
N ALA A 132 -1.79 -7.05 -1.79
CA ALA A 132 -2.25 -5.73 -2.24
C ALA A 132 -3.37 -5.77 -3.31
N PRO A 133 -3.20 -6.44 -4.47
CA PRO A 133 -4.24 -6.49 -5.50
C PRO A 133 -5.49 -7.23 -5.01
N ILE A 134 -5.35 -8.31 -4.21
CA ILE A 134 -6.49 -9.00 -3.60
C ILE A 134 -7.27 -8.04 -2.69
N GLY A 135 -6.57 -7.32 -1.81
CA GLY A 135 -7.17 -6.33 -0.91
C GLY A 135 -7.86 -5.19 -1.66
N ALA A 136 -7.26 -4.71 -2.75
CA ALA A 136 -7.85 -3.68 -3.59
C ALA A 136 -9.13 -4.15 -4.30
N VAL A 137 -9.09 -5.33 -4.94
CA VAL A 137 -10.26 -5.92 -5.61
C VAL A 137 -11.40 -6.16 -4.63
N LEU A 138 -11.12 -6.69 -3.44
CA LEU A 138 -12.14 -6.92 -2.42
C LEU A 138 -12.73 -5.60 -1.88
N MET A 139 -11.90 -4.57 -1.70
CA MET A 139 -12.37 -3.26 -1.24
C MET A 139 -13.29 -2.59 -2.27
N VAL A 140 -12.92 -2.61 -3.55
CA VAL A 140 -13.74 -2.07 -4.64
C VAL A 140 -14.99 -2.91 -4.87
N GLY A 141 -14.85 -4.23 -4.98
CA GLY A 141 -15.93 -5.16 -5.30
C GLY A 141 -16.99 -5.28 -4.20
N LEU A 142 -16.64 -5.03 -2.94
CA LEU A 142 -17.60 -4.95 -1.84
C LEU A 142 -18.20 -3.55 -1.70
N GLY A 143 -17.44 -2.49 -1.97
CA GLY A 143 -17.94 -1.11 -1.97
C GLY A 143 -19.02 -0.87 -3.03
N THR A 144 -18.88 -1.45 -4.22
CA THR A 144 -19.90 -1.34 -5.30
C THR A 144 -21.21 -2.05 -4.98
N ARG A 145 -21.19 -3.09 -4.12
CA ARG A 145 -22.40 -3.82 -3.69
C ARG A 145 -23.21 -3.09 -2.62
N SER A 146 -22.65 -2.06 -1.98
CA SER A 146 -23.33 -1.28 -0.94
C SER A 146 -23.97 0.02 -1.44
N ALA A 147 -23.84 0.36 -2.73
CA ALA A 147 -24.54 1.50 -3.32
C ALA A 147 -26.05 1.17 -3.41
N PRO A 148 -26.93 1.94 -2.75
CA PRO A 148 -28.37 1.68 -2.79
C PRO A 148 -28.94 1.98 -4.19
N ASP A 149 -29.76 1.06 -4.68
CA ASP A 149 -30.63 1.21 -5.86
C ASP A 149 -31.61 2.38 -5.67
N THR A 150 -31.14 3.61 -5.83
CA THR A 150 -31.96 4.83 -5.65
C THR A 150 -32.83 5.14 -6.86
N VAL A 151 -32.78 4.32 -7.92
CA VAL A 151 -33.49 4.55 -9.18
C VAL A 151 -34.94 4.02 -9.15
N GLY A 152 -35.30 3.11 -8.24
CA GLY A 152 -36.60 2.41 -8.30
C GLY A 152 -37.80 3.04 -7.57
N LYS A 153 -37.60 4.02 -6.66
CA LYS A 153 -38.67 4.47 -5.74
C LYS A 153 -39.35 5.80 -6.06
N ARG A 154 -38.92 6.56 -7.08
CA ARG A 154 -39.56 7.84 -7.46
C ARG A 154 -40.69 7.72 -8.49
N ALA A 155 -41.06 6.52 -8.92
CA ALA A 155 -42.11 6.32 -9.94
C ALA A 155 -43.49 5.91 -9.39
N ARG A 156 -43.72 6.00 -8.07
CA ARG A 156 -45.02 5.71 -7.45
C ARG A 156 -45.40 6.75 -6.41
N THR A 157 -45.70 7.96 -6.84
CA THR A 157 -46.53 8.93 -6.11
C THR A 157 -47.26 9.79 -7.11
#